data_AF-A0A919ZB99-F1
#
_entry.id   AF-A0A919ZB99-F1
#
_cell.length_a   1.000
_cell.length_b   1.000
_cell.length_c   1.000
_cell.angle_alpha   90.00
_cell.angle_beta   90.00
_cell.angle_gamma   90.00
#
_symmetry.space_group_name_H-M   'P 1'
#
loop_
_entity.id
_entity.type
_entity.pdbx_description
1 polymer ?
#
loop_
_entity_poly.entity_id
_entity_poly.type
_entity_poly.pdbx_seq_one_letter_code
_entity_poly.pdbx_strand_id
1 'polypeptide(L)'
;MNQTANQITFFQLSLILFLCVGLTNHVLILPLLMSVAGRDAWLAVLATSLLVIPWAICLSAFLKRSNQEKVSDWLAARFGRVSAWLYITVAEISLFFLGAMTLRDTTNWTTATFLPQTPAFVVALALVLVGLFAARYDIRTIAITSGVLLPFVIVFGYFVMGANYPHKDFSLLFPVLEKGPGPLFHGVLYVFAGVSELILLVYSQQYLSTKPKTWQVALLAVLLMGLTFGPAVGAIAEFGPAEAAKQRYPAYEQWRLVKIGRYIEHVDFLSIYQWLAGATTRMSVVLFLMTDLLPVKTKRRRMGTLLLISFFLLLVSLLPIFDMRFLMALRQYYFPVFLIVALLLTAILLSLSFVSRKPRRASS
;
A
#
# COMPACT_ATOMS: atom_id res chain seq x y z
N MET A 1 14.76 23.62 5.33
CA MET A 1 13.83 23.63 4.17
C MET A 1 12.58 24.34 4.64
N ASN A 2 12.12 25.39 3.96
CA ASN A 2 10.90 26.10 4.33
C ASN A 2 9.71 25.12 4.26
N GLN A 3 9.14 24.79 5.41
CA GLN A 3 8.02 23.84 5.53
C GLN A 3 6.77 24.31 4.77
N THR A 4 6.64 25.61 4.48
CA THR A 4 5.51 26.19 3.74
C THR A 4 5.52 25.87 2.24
N ALA A 5 6.68 25.54 1.63
CA ALA A 5 6.77 25.28 0.19
C ALA A 5 6.35 23.84 -0.22
N ASN A 6 6.28 22.91 0.74
CA ASN A 6 6.10 21.47 0.48
C ASN A 6 4.74 20.92 0.95
N GLN A 7 3.73 21.78 1.15
CA GLN A 7 2.40 21.33 1.57
C GLN A 7 1.61 20.72 0.40
N ILE A 8 0.82 19.69 0.71
CA ILE A 8 -0.12 19.02 -0.19
C ILE A 8 -1.50 18.96 0.44
N THR A 9 -2.55 18.89 -0.38
CA THR A 9 -3.92 18.72 0.12
C THR A 9 -4.17 17.28 0.56
N PHE A 10 -5.20 17.06 1.37
CA PHE A 10 -5.63 15.70 1.70
C PHE A 10 -6.05 14.91 0.45
N PHE A 11 -6.62 15.57 -0.56
CA PHE A 11 -6.94 14.94 -1.84
C PHE A 11 -5.67 14.43 -2.52
N GLN A 12 -4.64 15.27 -2.65
CA GLN A 12 -3.34 14.88 -3.21
C GLN A 12 -2.68 13.72 -2.47
N LEU A 13 -2.68 13.74 -1.13
CA LEU A 13 -2.19 12.60 -0.35
C LEU A 13 -3.04 11.35 -0.58
N SER A 14 -4.36 11.50 -0.73
CA SER A 14 -5.24 10.37 -1.04
C SER A 14 -4.85 9.72 -2.37
N LEU A 15 -4.50 10.50 -3.41
CA LEU A 15 -4.05 9.94 -4.70
C LEU A 15 -2.78 9.08 -4.55
N ILE A 16 -1.84 9.56 -3.74
CA ILE A 16 -0.62 8.81 -3.39
C ILE A 16 -1.01 7.50 -2.68
N LEU A 17 -1.85 7.58 -1.64
CA LEU A 17 -2.24 6.43 -0.83
C LEU A 17 -3.06 5.42 -1.65
N PHE A 18 -3.86 5.87 -2.62
CA PHE A 18 -4.57 5.01 -3.55
C PHE A 18 -3.62 4.20 -4.43
N LEU A 19 -2.60 4.83 -5.02
CA LEU A 19 -1.61 4.12 -5.85
C LEU A 19 -0.72 3.20 -5.01
N CYS A 20 -0.31 3.65 -3.81
CA CYS A 20 0.41 2.83 -2.85
C CYS A 20 -0.45 1.67 -2.37
N VAL A 21 -1.35 1.93 -1.42
CA VAL A 21 -2.12 0.89 -0.71
C VAL A 21 -2.96 0.06 -1.68
N GLY A 22 -3.49 0.68 -2.74
CA GLY A 22 -4.21 -0.02 -3.81
C GLY A 22 -3.38 -1.11 -4.48
N LEU A 23 -2.07 -0.93 -4.68
CA LEU A 23 -1.21 -1.99 -5.22
C LEU A 23 -1.17 -3.21 -4.29
N THR A 24 -1.04 -3.03 -2.98
CA THR A 24 -1.08 -4.16 -2.04
C THR A 24 -2.44 -4.82 -2.05
N ASN A 25 -3.51 -4.03 -1.93
CA ASN A 25 -4.88 -4.51 -1.84
C ASN A 25 -5.32 -5.30 -3.08
N HIS A 26 -5.02 -4.76 -4.26
CA HIS A 26 -5.49 -5.28 -5.54
C HIS A 26 -4.60 -6.40 -6.08
N VAL A 27 -3.30 -6.40 -5.77
CA VAL A 27 -2.33 -7.31 -6.40
C VAL A 27 -1.72 -8.31 -5.42
N LEU A 28 -1.21 -7.84 -4.26
CA LEU A 28 -0.49 -8.71 -3.33
C LEU A 28 -1.45 -9.51 -2.42
N ILE A 29 -2.50 -8.88 -1.92
CA ILE A 29 -3.47 -9.51 -1.02
C ILE A 29 -4.43 -10.43 -1.75
N LEU A 30 -4.82 -10.07 -2.98
CA LEU A 30 -5.85 -10.80 -3.72
C LEU A 30 -5.58 -12.33 -3.85
N PRO A 31 -4.40 -12.82 -4.29
CA PRO A 31 -4.12 -14.26 -4.35
C PRO A 31 -4.16 -14.91 -2.95
N LEU A 32 -3.68 -14.22 -1.92
CA LEU A 32 -3.70 -14.72 -0.54
C LEU A 32 -5.13 -14.85 -0.03
N LEU A 33 -5.95 -13.82 -0.27
CA LEU A 33 -7.36 -13.79 0.06
C LEU A 33 -8.11 -14.93 -0.64
N MET A 34 -7.92 -15.11 -1.94
CA MET A 34 -8.55 -16.21 -2.70
C MET A 34 -8.12 -17.58 -2.17
N SER A 35 -6.83 -17.76 -1.88
CA SER A 35 -6.31 -19.05 -1.38
C SER A 35 -6.86 -19.47 -0.01
N VAL A 36 -7.37 -18.51 0.77
CA VAL A 36 -7.82 -18.76 2.15
C VAL A 36 -9.34 -18.69 2.29
N ALA A 37 -9.97 -17.67 1.71
CA ALA A 37 -11.42 -17.47 1.80
C ALA A 37 -12.19 -18.07 0.62
N GLY A 38 -11.52 -18.39 -0.49
CA GLY A 38 -12.15 -18.98 -1.69
C GLY A 38 -13.34 -18.14 -2.16
N ARG A 39 -14.52 -18.77 -2.26
CA ARG A 39 -15.76 -18.10 -2.68
C ARG A 39 -16.15 -16.94 -1.76
N ASP A 40 -15.90 -17.04 -0.46
CA ASP A 40 -16.31 -16.01 0.51
C ASP A 40 -15.32 -14.84 0.60
N ALA A 41 -14.33 -14.78 -0.30
CA ALA A 41 -13.34 -13.71 -0.33
C ALA A 41 -13.97 -12.31 -0.46
N TRP A 42 -14.99 -12.15 -1.30
CA TRP A 42 -15.67 -10.85 -1.45
C TRP A 42 -16.38 -10.41 -0.17
N LEU A 43 -16.96 -11.35 0.58
CA LEU A 43 -17.54 -11.09 1.90
C LEU A 43 -16.49 -10.73 2.94
N ALA A 44 -15.31 -11.33 2.87
CA ALA A 44 -14.21 -10.97 3.77
C ALA A 44 -13.82 -9.50 3.60
N VAL A 45 -13.82 -8.98 2.36
CA VAL A 45 -13.59 -7.56 2.08
C VAL A 45 -14.67 -6.68 2.72
N LEU A 46 -15.95 -7.06 2.60
CA LEU A 46 -17.04 -6.31 3.24
C LEU A 46 -16.94 -6.35 4.79
N ALA A 47 -16.66 -7.52 5.36
CA ALA A 47 -16.50 -7.70 6.80
C ALA A 47 -15.30 -6.92 7.35
N THR A 48 -14.18 -6.87 6.63
CA THR A 48 -13.01 -6.05 7.01
C THR A 48 -13.34 -4.56 7.04
N SER A 49 -14.27 -4.08 6.22
CA SER A 49 -14.67 -2.66 6.24
C SER A 49 -15.22 -2.25 7.61
N LEU A 50 -15.86 -3.17 8.34
CA LEU A 50 -16.35 -2.94 9.70
C LEU A 50 -15.23 -2.73 10.73
N LEU A 51 -14.01 -3.21 10.45
CA LEU A 51 -12.83 -3.06 11.32
C LEU A 51 -11.95 -1.89 10.89
N VAL A 52 -11.79 -1.70 9.58
CA VAL A 52 -10.96 -0.64 9.01
C VAL A 52 -11.56 0.73 9.29
N ILE A 53 -12.88 0.91 9.25
CA ILE A 53 -13.51 2.22 9.53
C ILE A 53 -13.21 2.70 10.95
N PRO A 54 -13.44 1.92 12.03
CA PRO A 54 -13.00 2.28 13.37
C PRO A 54 -11.50 2.59 13.47
N TRP A 55 -10.65 1.80 12.83
CA TRP A 55 -9.21 2.06 12.84
C TRP A 55 -8.83 3.34 12.10
N ALA A 56 -9.47 3.66 10.98
CA ALA A 56 -9.32 4.92 10.25
C ALA A 56 -9.75 6.13 11.10
N ILE A 57 -10.79 5.97 11.93
CA ILE A 57 -11.20 6.96 12.92
C ILE A 57 -10.09 7.16 13.98
N CYS A 58 -9.46 6.08 14.46
CA CYS A 58 -8.31 6.16 15.37
C CYS A 58 -7.13 6.93 14.76
N LEU A 59 -6.79 6.67 13.50
CA LEU A 59 -5.77 7.45 12.77
C LEU A 59 -6.15 8.94 12.72
N SER A 60 -7.40 9.24 12.32
CA SER A 60 -7.90 10.62 12.25
C SER A 60 -7.86 11.32 13.62
N ALA A 61 -8.17 10.61 14.70
CA ALA A 61 -8.11 11.14 16.06
C ALA A 61 -6.69 11.54 16.44
N PHE A 62 -5.69 10.69 16.13
CA PHE A 62 -4.29 11.04 16.35
C PHE A 62 -3.87 12.27 15.54
N LEU A 63 -4.17 12.31 14.23
CA LEU A 63 -3.85 13.46 13.36
C LEU A 63 -4.36 14.80 13.90
N LYS A 64 -5.56 14.81 14.51
CA LYS A 64 -6.13 16.02 15.11
C LYS A 64 -5.39 16.43 16.38
N ARG A 65 -5.02 15.46 17.23
CA ARG A 65 -4.35 15.65 18.52
C ARG A 65 -2.86 15.99 18.40
N SER A 66 -2.19 15.45 17.40
CA SER A 66 -0.78 15.75 17.08
C SER A 66 -0.59 17.15 16.49
N ASN A 67 -1.69 17.82 16.10
CA ASN A 67 -1.66 19.08 15.37
C ASN A 67 -0.84 19.03 14.07
N GLN A 68 -0.84 17.86 13.41
CA GLN A 68 -0.05 17.60 12.19
C GLN A 68 1.47 17.78 12.38
N GLU A 69 1.96 17.75 13.63
CA GLU A 69 3.40 17.70 13.88
C GLU A 69 3.98 16.40 13.32
N LYS A 70 5.21 16.48 12.81
CA LYS A 70 5.96 15.30 12.38
C LYS A 70 6.09 14.32 13.54
N VAL A 71 5.80 13.04 13.31
CA VAL A 71 5.72 12.01 14.37
C VAL A 71 6.99 11.94 15.22
N SER A 72 8.17 11.98 14.56
CA SER A 72 9.47 11.97 15.26
C SER A 72 9.62 13.13 16.23
N ASP A 73 9.20 14.32 15.81
CA ASP A 73 9.38 15.57 16.54
C ASP A 73 8.34 15.68 17.66
N TRP A 74 7.10 15.28 17.37
CA TRP A 74 6.00 15.21 18.32
C TRP A 74 6.34 14.28 19.50
N LEU A 75 6.86 13.08 19.22
CA LEU A 75 7.29 12.12 20.23
C LEU A 75 8.49 12.65 21.02
N ALA A 76 9.51 13.17 20.34
CA ALA A 76 10.72 13.66 20.99
C ALA A 76 10.43 14.83 21.95
N ALA A 77 9.53 15.74 21.55
CA ALA A 77 9.16 16.90 22.36
C ALA A 77 8.32 16.55 23.60
N ARG A 78 7.50 15.48 23.55
CA ARG A 78 6.54 15.14 24.62
C ARG A 78 6.98 13.99 25.52
N PHE A 79 7.72 13.04 24.97
CA PHE A 79 8.08 11.78 25.65
C PHE A 79 9.59 11.48 25.61
N GLY A 80 10.40 12.43 25.12
CA GLY A 80 11.84 12.31 25.05
C GLY A 80 12.37 11.58 23.81
N ARG A 81 13.67 11.73 23.56
CA ARG A 81 14.34 11.22 22.35
C ARG A 81 14.36 9.69 22.26
N VAL A 82 14.42 8.99 23.40
CA VAL A 82 14.44 7.52 23.44
C VAL A 82 13.12 6.94 22.92
N SER A 83 11.99 7.45 23.42
CA SER A 83 10.65 7.04 22.97
C SER A 83 10.44 7.29 21.48
N ALA A 84 10.89 8.44 21.00
CA ALA A 84 10.88 8.75 19.56
C ALA A 84 11.74 7.77 18.76
N TRP A 85 12.97 7.50 19.21
CA TRP A 85 13.88 6.59 18.51
C TRP A 85 13.35 5.15 18.44
N LEU A 86 12.77 4.63 19.52
CA LEU A 86 12.15 3.29 19.53
C LEU A 86 11.00 3.19 18.51
N TYR A 87 10.09 4.16 18.54
CA TYR A 87 8.96 4.20 17.61
C TYR A 87 9.43 4.31 16.15
N ILE A 88 10.34 5.24 15.87
CA ILE A 88 10.83 5.49 14.52
C ILE A 88 11.63 4.29 14.00
N THR A 89 12.39 3.59 14.84
CA THR A 89 13.11 2.38 14.41
C THR A 89 12.14 1.30 13.92
N VAL A 90 11.04 1.06 14.62
CA VAL A 90 10.03 0.09 14.17
C VAL A 90 9.35 0.57 12.88
N ALA A 91 9.03 1.86 12.78
CA ALA A 91 8.44 2.44 11.56
C ALA A 91 9.39 2.33 10.34
N GLU A 92 10.69 2.59 10.51
CA GLU A 92 11.71 2.43 9.48
C GLU A 92 11.84 0.98 9.00
N ILE A 93 11.82 0.01 9.92
CA ILE A 93 11.83 -1.42 9.59
C ILE A 93 10.59 -1.77 8.76
N SER A 94 9.41 -1.32 9.17
CA SER A 94 8.16 -1.54 8.43
C SER A 94 8.21 -0.92 7.03
N LEU A 95 8.70 0.32 6.90
CA LEU A 95 8.86 0.99 5.61
C LEU A 95 9.89 0.29 4.71
N PHE A 96 11.00 -0.19 5.28
CA PHE A 96 12.01 -0.92 4.54
C PHE A 96 11.45 -2.21 3.95
N PHE A 97 10.74 -3.02 4.76
CA PHE A 97 10.11 -4.24 4.25
C PHE A 97 9.00 -3.93 3.23
N LEU A 98 8.22 -2.87 3.43
CA LEU A 98 7.23 -2.43 2.45
C LEU A 98 7.86 -2.15 1.08
N GLY A 99 8.99 -1.42 1.06
CA GLY A 99 9.76 -1.16 -0.16
C GLY A 99 10.38 -2.42 -0.75
N ALA A 100 11.01 -3.25 0.07
CA ALA A 100 11.71 -4.46 -0.39
C ALA A 100 10.76 -5.49 -1.01
N MET A 101 9.60 -5.71 -0.38
CA MET A 101 8.57 -6.63 -0.88
C MET A 101 7.97 -6.12 -2.20
N THR A 102 7.71 -4.81 -2.31
CA THR A 102 7.20 -4.20 -3.54
C THR A 102 8.21 -4.31 -4.67
N LEU A 103 9.47 -3.97 -4.42
CA LEU A 103 10.53 -4.03 -5.41
C LEU A 103 10.72 -5.46 -5.93
N ARG A 104 10.72 -6.44 -5.01
CA ARG A 104 10.84 -7.85 -5.35
C ARG A 104 9.65 -8.37 -6.16
N ASP A 105 8.43 -8.19 -5.67
CA ASP A 105 7.24 -8.73 -6.33
C ASP A 105 7.03 -8.10 -7.72
N THR A 106 7.21 -6.78 -7.82
CA THR A 106 7.10 -6.07 -9.12
C THR A 106 8.19 -6.53 -10.09
N THR A 107 9.43 -6.72 -9.61
CA THR A 107 10.53 -7.23 -10.45
C THR A 107 10.24 -8.64 -10.94
N ASN A 108 9.89 -9.56 -10.01
CA ASN A 108 9.56 -10.95 -10.33
C ASN A 108 8.43 -11.02 -11.36
N TRP A 109 7.33 -10.31 -11.12
CA TRP A 109 6.20 -10.30 -12.03
C TRP A 109 6.57 -9.75 -13.41
N THR A 110 7.27 -8.62 -13.46
CA THR A 110 7.66 -7.99 -14.73
C THR A 110 8.56 -8.91 -15.54
N THR A 111 9.55 -9.53 -14.91
CA THR A 111 10.44 -10.48 -15.60
C THR A 111 9.73 -11.78 -15.96
N ALA A 112 8.79 -12.27 -15.16
CA ALA A 112 8.06 -13.49 -15.49
C ALA A 112 7.08 -13.30 -16.65
N THR A 113 6.57 -12.09 -16.84
CA THR A 113 5.41 -11.84 -17.72
C THR A 113 5.76 -11.08 -18.99
N PHE A 114 6.58 -10.03 -18.89
CA PHE A 114 6.79 -9.08 -20.00
C PHE A 114 8.25 -8.98 -20.45
N LEU A 115 9.20 -9.11 -19.51
CA LEU A 115 10.62 -8.95 -19.78
C LEU A 115 11.42 -10.22 -19.39
N PRO A 116 11.08 -11.43 -19.89
CA PRO A 116 11.72 -12.68 -19.49
C PRO A 116 13.20 -12.79 -19.87
N GLN A 117 13.64 -12.04 -20.87
CA GLN A 117 15.04 -11.98 -21.29
C GLN A 117 15.84 -10.88 -20.56
N THR A 118 15.18 -10.04 -19.74
CA THR A 118 15.86 -8.95 -19.02
C THR A 118 16.28 -9.42 -17.63
N PRO A 119 17.54 -9.20 -17.21
CA PRO A 119 17.97 -9.54 -15.86
C PRO A 119 17.14 -8.78 -14.80
N ALA A 120 16.71 -9.48 -13.74
CA ALA A 120 15.93 -8.91 -12.64
C ALA A 120 16.59 -7.67 -12.02
N PHE A 121 17.93 -7.64 -11.95
CA PHE A 121 18.69 -6.48 -11.50
C PHE A 121 18.36 -5.20 -12.29
N VAL A 122 18.22 -5.28 -13.62
CA VAL A 122 17.96 -4.10 -14.47
C VAL A 122 16.57 -3.53 -14.17
N VAL A 123 15.56 -4.39 -14.04
CA VAL A 123 14.18 -3.99 -13.71
C VAL A 123 14.12 -3.38 -12.30
N ALA A 124 14.73 -4.04 -11.31
CA ALA A 124 14.77 -3.54 -9.94
C ALA A 124 15.51 -2.19 -9.85
N LEU A 125 16.66 -2.07 -10.51
CA LEU A 125 17.42 -0.82 -10.55
C LEU A 125 16.61 0.31 -11.19
N ALA A 126 15.94 0.06 -12.31
CA ALA A 126 15.10 1.06 -12.96
C ALA A 126 14.00 1.57 -12.02
N LEU A 127 13.28 0.66 -11.33
CA LEU A 127 12.21 1.03 -10.41
C LEU A 127 12.75 1.84 -9.20
N VAL A 128 13.90 1.46 -8.66
CA VAL A 128 14.57 2.20 -7.59
C VAL A 128 15.00 3.59 -8.06
N LEU A 129 15.58 3.72 -9.25
CA LEU A 129 16.04 5.01 -9.78
C LEU A 129 14.89 5.98 -10.00
N VAL A 130 13.75 5.52 -10.51
CA VAL A 130 12.56 6.38 -10.68
C VAL A 130 12.01 6.80 -9.32
N GLY A 131 11.91 5.88 -8.36
CA GLY A 131 11.47 6.18 -6.99
C GLY A 131 12.41 7.18 -6.30
N LEU A 132 13.72 6.98 -6.43
CA LEU A 132 14.77 7.84 -5.90
C LEU A 132 14.70 9.24 -6.49
N PHE A 133 14.47 9.34 -7.81
CA PHE A 133 14.32 10.62 -8.49
C PHE A 133 13.16 11.42 -7.91
N ALA A 134 11.97 10.83 -7.76
CA ALA A 134 10.82 11.51 -7.17
C ALA A 134 11.05 11.87 -5.68
N ALA A 135 11.61 10.94 -4.90
CA ALA A 135 11.88 11.13 -3.47
C ALA A 135 12.94 12.22 -3.18
N ARG A 136 13.86 12.45 -4.13
CA ARG A 136 14.89 13.50 -4.04
C ARG A 136 14.30 14.90 -4.03
N TYR A 137 13.21 15.16 -4.75
CA TYR A 137 12.59 16.48 -4.82
C TYR A 137 11.75 16.74 -3.57
N ASP A 138 10.53 16.21 -3.52
CA ASP A 138 9.62 16.34 -2.38
C ASP A 138 8.34 15.50 -2.57
N ILE A 139 7.50 15.50 -1.54
CA ILE A 139 6.17 14.87 -1.57
C ILE A 139 5.21 15.51 -2.58
N ARG A 140 5.43 16.79 -2.95
CA ARG A 140 4.59 17.48 -3.95
C ARG A 140 4.83 16.92 -5.35
N THR A 141 6.09 16.62 -5.68
CA THR A 141 6.47 15.93 -6.90
C THR A 141 5.77 14.58 -6.98
N ILE A 142 5.82 13.81 -5.88
CA ILE A 142 5.10 12.52 -5.77
C ILE A 142 3.59 12.74 -5.97
N ALA A 143 2.97 13.70 -5.28
CA ALA A 143 1.55 14.01 -5.41
C ALA A 143 1.11 14.38 -6.83
N ILE A 144 1.90 15.22 -7.53
CA ILE A 144 1.62 15.61 -8.92
C ILE A 144 1.72 14.38 -9.83
N THR A 145 2.78 13.58 -9.70
CA THR A 145 2.91 12.36 -10.50
C THR A 145 1.77 11.38 -10.22
N SER A 146 1.38 11.17 -8.96
CA SER A 146 0.23 10.35 -8.60
C SER A 146 -1.08 10.87 -9.17
N GLY A 147 -1.26 12.20 -9.22
CA GLY A 147 -2.44 12.82 -9.82
C GLY A 147 -2.53 12.67 -11.34
N VAL A 148 -1.39 12.55 -12.03
CA VAL A 148 -1.35 12.19 -13.45
C VAL A 148 -1.58 10.69 -13.63
N LEU A 149 -0.98 9.85 -12.79
CA LEU A 149 -0.99 8.40 -12.98
C LEU A 149 -2.35 7.75 -12.66
N LEU A 150 -2.95 8.12 -11.52
CA LEU A 150 -4.13 7.45 -10.96
C LEU A 150 -5.39 7.51 -11.86
N PRO A 151 -5.72 8.62 -12.56
CA PRO A 151 -6.89 8.65 -13.43
C PRO A 151 -6.89 7.54 -14.49
N PHE A 152 -5.74 7.29 -15.13
CA PHE A 152 -5.62 6.19 -16.10
C PHE A 152 -5.73 4.83 -15.42
N VAL A 153 -5.18 4.65 -14.20
CA VAL A 153 -5.35 3.41 -13.44
C VAL A 153 -6.83 3.11 -13.17
N ILE A 154 -7.62 4.13 -12.82
CA ILE A 154 -9.06 4.02 -12.58
C ILE A 154 -9.80 3.70 -13.88
N VAL A 155 -9.53 4.42 -14.96
CA VAL A 155 -10.16 4.20 -16.27
C VAL A 155 -9.89 2.78 -16.76
N PHE A 156 -8.63 2.32 -16.69
CA PHE A 156 -8.26 0.96 -17.09
C PHE A 156 -8.89 -0.11 -16.19
N GLY A 157 -9.02 0.15 -14.88
CA GLY A 157 -9.74 -0.73 -13.96
C GLY A 157 -11.22 -0.91 -14.32
N TYR A 158 -11.92 0.17 -14.63
CA TYR A 158 -13.31 0.09 -15.09
C TYR A 158 -13.43 -0.52 -16.48
N PHE A 159 -12.45 -0.28 -17.35
CA PHE A 159 -12.38 -0.89 -18.67
C PHE A 159 -12.29 -2.43 -18.58
N VAL A 160 -11.33 -2.99 -17.84
CA VAL A 160 -11.24 -4.46 -17.67
C VAL A 160 -12.50 -5.04 -17.01
N MET A 161 -13.04 -4.35 -15.99
CA MET A 161 -14.26 -4.77 -15.32
C MET A 161 -15.45 -4.87 -16.27
N GLY A 162 -15.63 -3.87 -17.15
CA GLY A 162 -16.73 -3.80 -18.11
C GLY A 162 -16.53 -4.72 -19.31
N ALA A 163 -15.31 -4.77 -19.86
CA ALA A 163 -14.99 -5.61 -21.01
C ALA A 163 -15.16 -7.11 -20.71
N ASN A 164 -14.87 -7.53 -19.48
CA ASN A 164 -15.07 -8.92 -19.04
C ASN A 164 -16.51 -9.24 -18.62
N TYR A 165 -17.45 -8.31 -18.66
CA TYR A 165 -18.83 -8.56 -18.23
C TYR A 165 -19.47 -9.80 -18.88
N PRO A 166 -19.28 -10.08 -20.19
CA PRO A 166 -19.82 -11.28 -20.83
C PRO A 166 -19.26 -12.61 -20.27
N HIS A 167 -18.12 -12.58 -19.59
CA HIS A 167 -17.47 -13.74 -19.00
C HIS A 167 -17.81 -13.94 -17.52
N LYS A 168 -18.62 -13.07 -16.93
CA LYS A 168 -18.96 -13.12 -15.50
C LYS A 168 -20.23 -13.93 -15.25
N ASP A 169 -20.07 -15.03 -14.54
CA ASP A 169 -21.17 -15.75 -13.91
C ASP A 169 -21.23 -15.44 -12.41
N PHE A 170 -22.14 -14.53 -12.04
CA PHE A 170 -22.32 -14.12 -10.65
C PHE A 170 -22.97 -15.21 -9.78
N SER A 171 -23.53 -16.28 -10.36
CA SER A 171 -24.03 -17.41 -9.58
C SER A 171 -22.91 -18.10 -8.79
N LEU A 172 -21.67 -18.00 -9.28
CA LEU A 172 -20.46 -18.55 -8.64
C LEU A 172 -20.11 -17.89 -7.30
N LEU A 173 -20.72 -16.75 -6.97
CA LEU A 173 -20.62 -16.11 -5.66
C LEU A 173 -21.41 -16.85 -4.57
N PHE A 174 -22.30 -17.77 -4.95
CA PHE A 174 -23.17 -18.53 -4.07
C PHE A 174 -22.88 -20.04 -4.12
N PRO A 175 -23.30 -20.81 -3.09
CA PRO A 175 -23.78 -20.35 -1.79
C PRO A 175 -22.67 -19.68 -0.97
N VAL A 176 -23.08 -18.75 -0.11
CA VAL A 176 -22.23 -18.05 0.86
C VAL A 176 -21.97 -18.94 2.07
N LEU A 177 -20.75 -18.89 2.61
CA LEU A 177 -20.32 -19.66 3.79
C LEU A 177 -20.45 -21.18 3.63
N GLU A 178 -20.23 -21.71 2.42
CA GLU A 178 -20.29 -23.16 2.14
C GLU A 178 -19.35 -23.96 3.08
N LYS A 179 -18.18 -23.39 3.38
CA LYS A 179 -17.17 -24.01 4.26
C LYS A 179 -17.24 -23.49 5.70
N GLY A 180 -18.37 -22.87 6.08
CA GLY A 180 -18.57 -22.20 7.35
C GLY A 180 -17.83 -20.85 7.46
N PRO A 181 -17.90 -20.17 8.62
CA PRO A 181 -17.36 -18.83 8.79
C PRO A 181 -15.83 -18.76 9.02
N GLY A 182 -15.16 -19.89 9.26
CA GLY A 182 -13.72 -19.91 9.53
C GLY A 182 -12.86 -19.29 8.40
N PRO A 183 -13.01 -19.73 7.15
CA PRO A 183 -12.31 -19.16 5.99
C PRO A 183 -12.54 -17.64 5.82
N LEU A 184 -13.76 -17.17 6.08
CA LEU A 184 -14.11 -15.74 6.04
C LEU A 184 -13.24 -14.94 7.01
N PHE A 185 -13.15 -15.35 8.28
CA PHE A 185 -12.37 -14.63 9.30
C PHE A 185 -10.87 -14.61 8.98
N HIS A 186 -10.31 -15.68 8.43
CA HIS A 186 -8.93 -15.65 7.98
C HIS A 186 -8.75 -14.67 6.80
N GLY A 187 -9.69 -14.62 5.86
CA GLY A 187 -9.71 -13.62 4.78
C GLY A 187 -9.72 -12.20 5.33
N VAL A 188 -10.52 -11.93 6.37
CA VAL A 188 -10.64 -10.60 7.00
C VAL A 188 -9.27 -10.09 7.48
N LEU A 189 -8.46 -10.96 8.08
CA LEU A 189 -7.13 -10.60 8.57
C LEU A 189 -6.18 -10.18 7.44
N TYR A 190 -6.19 -10.89 6.31
CA TYR A 190 -5.34 -10.53 5.16
C TYR A 190 -5.76 -9.21 4.51
N VAL A 191 -7.07 -9.01 4.32
CA VAL A 191 -7.55 -7.74 3.75
C VAL A 191 -7.23 -6.57 4.69
N PHE A 192 -7.37 -6.77 6.00
CA PHE A 192 -7.00 -5.74 6.97
C PHE A 192 -5.50 -5.48 6.95
N ALA A 193 -4.67 -6.52 6.84
CA ALA A 193 -3.23 -6.37 6.72
C ALA A 193 -2.83 -5.51 5.50
N GLY A 194 -3.47 -5.71 4.35
CA GLY A 194 -3.21 -4.86 3.17
C GLY A 194 -3.55 -3.39 3.39
N VAL A 195 -4.74 -3.14 3.94
CA VAL A 195 -5.24 -1.78 4.18
C VAL A 195 -4.51 -1.11 5.35
N SER A 196 -3.87 -1.88 6.23
CA SER A 196 -3.10 -1.36 7.37
C SER A 196 -1.91 -0.49 6.97
N GLU A 197 -1.51 -0.52 5.69
CA GLU A 197 -0.58 0.45 5.10
C GLU A 197 -1.11 1.89 5.13
N LEU A 198 -2.40 2.11 5.42
CA LEU A 198 -2.97 3.43 5.64
C LEU A 198 -2.30 4.19 6.80
N ILE A 199 -1.50 3.53 7.65
CA ILE A 199 -0.62 4.18 8.62
C ILE A 199 0.35 5.19 7.97
N LEU A 200 0.66 5.05 6.67
CA LEU A 200 1.43 6.03 5.89
C LEU A 200 0.80 7.44 5.92
N LEU A 201 -0.51 7.56 6.13
CA LEU A 201 -1.20 8.83 6.39
C LEU A 201 -0.60 9.56 7.60
N VAL A 202 -0.29 8.81 8.67
CA VAL A 202 0.28 9.35 9.90
C VAL A 202 1.71 9.83 9.67
N TYR A 203 2.50 9.10 8.91
CA TYR A 203 3.89 9.48 8.59
C TYR A 203 3.99 10.65 7.61
N SER A 204 2.92 10.92 6.87
CA SER A 204 2.84 12.02 5.90
C SER A 204 2.14 13.27 6.43
N GLN A 205 1.61 13.24 7.66
CA GLN A 205 0.67 14.24 8.18
C GLN A 205 1.22 15.68 8.19
N GLN A 206 2.53 15.85 8.41
CA GLN A 206 3.21 17.15 8.48
C GLN A 206 3.20 17.91 7.15
N TYR A 207 2.91 17.22 6.05
CA TYR A 207 2.80 17.81 4.73
C TYR A 207 1.38 18.23 4.37
N LEU A 208 0.38 17.87 5.18
CA LEU A 208 -1.01 18.22 4.88
C LEU A 208 -1.25 19.71 5.15
N SER A 209 -1.74 20.44 4.15
CA SER A 209 -2.09 21.86 4.26
C SER A 209 -3.19 22.13 5.28
N THR A 210 -4.08 21.16 5.49
CA THR A 210 -5.18 21.24 6.45
C THR A 210 -5.43 19.88 7.12
N LYS A 211 -5.97 19.92 8.34
CA LYS A 211 -6.38 18.70 9.05
C LYS A 211 -7.52 18.01 8.30
N PRO A 212 -7.38 16.74 7.92
CA PRO A 212 -8.44 16.02 7.26
C PRO A 212 -9.63 15.80 8.20
N LYS A 213 -10.84 15.95 7.68
CA LYS A 213 -12.06 15.60 8.41
C LYS A 213 -12.11 14.07 8.55
N THR A 214 -12.66 13.59 9.67
CA THR A 214 -12.71 12.15 9.97
C THR A 214 -13.47 11.36 8.91
N TRP A 215 -14.55 11.91 8.37
CA TRP A 215 -15.28 11.29 7.27
C TRP A 215 -14.44 11.16 5.99
N GLN A 216 -13.48 12.07 5.74
CA GLN A 216 -12.60 11.98 4.56
C GLN A 216 -11.61 10.81 4.69
N VAL A 217 -11.09 10.59 5.90
CA VAL A 217 -10.22 9.45 6.20
C VAL A 217 -11.00 8.13 6.13
N ALA A 218 -12.22 8.11 6.67
CA ALA A 218 -13.11 6.95 6.57
C ALA A 218 -13.51 6.66 5.12
N LEU A 219 -13.80 7.69 4.31
CA LEU A 219 -14.10 7.53 2.89
C LEU A 219 -12.90 6.95 2.13
N LEU A 220 -11.69 7.46 2.38
CA LEU A 220 -10.47 6.89 1.79
C LEU A 220 -10.32 5.40 2.10
N ALA A 221 -10.53 5.02 3.37
CA ALA A 221 -10.54 3.61 3.78
C ALA A 221 -11.58 2.79 3.01
N VAL A 222 -12.83 3.24 2.92
CA VAL A 222 -13.90 2.54 2.18
C VAL A 222 -13.56 2.39 0.69
N LEU A 223 -13.02 3.42 0.06
CA LEU A 223 -12.65 3.34 -1.36
C LEU A 223 -11.46 2.37 -1.60
N LEU A 224 -10.51 2.31 -0.67
CA LEU A 224 -9.42 1.32 -0.70
C LEU A 224 -9.95 -0.13 -0.55
N MET A 225 -11.05 -0.33 0.19
CA MET A 225 -11.74 -1.63 0.25
C MET A 225 -12.42 -1.95 -1.09
N GLY A 226 -13.01 -0.95 -1.74
CA GLY A 226 -13.60 -1.09 -3.08
C GLY A 226 -12.61 -1.60 -4.12
N LEU A 227 -11.34 -1.17 -4.04
CA LEU A 227 -10.27 -1.66 -4.92
C LEU A 227 -9.93 -3.15 -4.71
N THR A 228 -10.18 -3.73 -3.54
CA THR A 228 -10.05 -5.18 -3.31
C THR A 228 -11.33 -5.90 -3.71
N PHE A 229 -12.49 -5.29 -3.44
CA PHE A 229 -13.80 -5.88 -3.65
C PHE A 229 -14.07 -6.23 -5.11
N GLY A 230 -13.88 -5.26 -6.02
CA GLY A 230 -14.16 -5.43 -7.44
C GLY A 230 -13.41 -6.62 -8.07
N PRO A 231 -12.07 -6.68 -7.95
CA PRO A 231 -11.28 -7.80 -8.46
C PRO A 231 -11.57 -9.12 -7.75
N ALA A 232 -11.93 -9.12 -6.47
CA ALA A 232 -12.31 -10.34 -5.77
C ALA A 232 -13.60 -10.94 -6.32
N VAL A 233 -14.62 -10.10 -6.55
CA VAL A 233 -15.85 -10.50 -7.22
C VAL A 233 -15.56 -10.93 -8.67
N GLY A 234 -14.77 -10.15 -9.40
CA GLY A 234 -14.38 -10.44 -10.78
C GLY A 234 -13.67 -11.79 -10.91
N ALA A 235 -12.68 -12.08 -10.07
CA ALA A 235 -11.94 -13.34 -10.12
C ALA A 235 -12.85 -14.55 -9.89
N ILE A 236 -13.80 -14.47 -8.94
CA ILE A 236 -14.74 -15.56 -8.68
C ILE A 236 -15.75 -15.70 -9.82
N ALA A 237 -16.30 -14.60 -10.31
CA ALA A 237 -17.31 -14.62 -11.35
C ALA A 237 -16.75 -15.04 -12.73
N GLU A 238 -15.48 -14.73 -13.01
CA GLU A 238 -14.83 -15.04 -14.29
C GLU A 238 -14.20 -16.44 -14.30
N PHE A 239 -13.60 -16.89 -13.19
CA PHE A 239 -12.83 -18.14 -13.15
C PHE A 239 -13.43 -19.21 -12.22
N GLY A 240 -14.38 -18.85 -11.36
CA GLY A 240 -14.85 -19.70 -10.27
C GLY A 240 -13.89 -19.74 -9.08
N PRO A 241 -14.39 -20.10 -7.88
CA PRO A 241 -13.62 -20.00 -6.63
C PRO A 241 -12.43 -20.97 -6.56
N ALA A 242 -12.49 -22.11 -7.26
CA ALA A 242 -11.42 -23.11 -7.25
C ALA A 242 -10.22 -22.68 -8.10
N GLU A 243 -10.45 -22.14 -9.30
CA GLU A 243 -9.36 -21.69 -10.17
C GLU A 243 -8.81 -20.34 -9.73
N ALA A 244 -9.66 -19.40 -9.31
CA ALA A 244 -9.22 -18.12 -8.75
C ALA A 244 -8.25 -18.28 -7.56
N ALA A 245 -8.46 -19.30 -6.72
CA ALA A 245 -7.59 -19.61 -5.58
C ALA A 245 -6.20 -20.15 -5.96
N LYS A 246 -6.01 -20.63 -7.19
CA LYS A 246 -4.73 -21.18 -7.69
C LYS A 246 -3.90 -20.14 -8.44
N GLN A 247 -4.50 -19.03 -8.86
CA GLN A 247 -3.82 -18.00 -9.65
C GLN A 247 -2.84 -17.18 -8.80
N ARG A 248 -1.60 -17.03 -9.28
CA ARG A 248 -0.56 -16.20 -8.61
C ARG A 248 -0.88 -14.71 -8.66
N TYR A 249 -1.54 -14.27 -9.74
CA TYR A 249 -1.94 -12.88 -9.97
C TYR A 249 -3.36 -12.79 -10.54
N PRO A 250 -4.42 -13.03 -9.73
CA PRO A 250 -5.79 -13.11 -10.24
C PRO A 250 -6.25 -11.85 -10.97
N ALA A 251 -5.84 -10.67 -10.51
CA ALA A 251 -6.14 -9.40 -11.18
C ALA A 251 -5.52 -9.31 -12.58
N TYR A 252 -4.35 -9.91 -12.80
CA TYR A 252 -3.69 -9.95 -14.10
C TYR A 252 -4.36 -10.96 -15.03
N GLU A 253 -4.84 -12.09 -14.51
CA GLU A 253 -5.58 -13.08 -15.32
C GLU A 253 -6.90 -12.50 -15.86
N GLN A 254 -7.56 -11.59 -15.14
CA GLN A 254 -8.72 -10.84 -15.66
C GLN A 254 -8.34 -10.03 -16.91
N TRP A 255 -7.16 -9.40 -16.93
CA TRP A 255 -6.68 -8.69 -18.11
C TRP A 255 -6.43 -9.60 -19.31
N ARG A 256 -5.94 -10.82 -19.06
CA ARG A 256 -5.70 -11.83 -20.12
C ARG A 256 -7.01 -12.35 -20.74
N LEU A 257 -8.12 -12.21 -20.04
CA LEU A 257 -9.45 -12.59 -20.53
C LEU A 257 -10.03 -11.55 -21.50
N VAL A 258 -9.60 -10.28 -21.42
CA VAL A 258 -10.19 -9.19 -22.20
C VAL A 258 -9.96 -9.38 -23.69
N LYS A 259 -11.06 -9.36 -24.45
CA LYS A 259 -11.07 -9.29 -25.91
C LYS A 259 -12.02 -8.19 -26.38
N ILE A 260 -11.57 -7.35 -27.31
CA ILE A 260 -12.43 -6.33 -27.94
C ILE A 260 -12.80 -6.78 -29.35
N GLY A 261 -14.05 -7.21 -29.51
CA GLY A 261 -14.56 -7.75 -30.77
C GLY A 261 -13.84 -9.04 -31.17
N ARG A 262 -13.54 -9.18 -32.46
CA ARG A 262 -12.88 -10.38 -33.02
C ARG A 262 -11.37 -10.24 -33.23
N TYR A 263 -10.82 -9.04 -33.07
CA TYR A 263 -9.49 -8.72 -33.61
C TYR A 263 -8.51 -8.13 -32.59
N ILE A 264 -9.00 -7.56 -31.48
CA ILE A 264 -8.13 -6.97 -30.46
C ILE A 264 -8.09 -7.91 -29.27
N GLU A 265 -6.98 -8.63 -29.18
CA GLU A 265 -6.60 -9.47 -28.05
C GLU A 265 -5.33 -8.87 -27.41
N HIS A 266 -4.91 -9.39 -26.26
CA HIS A 266 -3.67 -8.97 -25.58
C HIS A 266 -3.60 -7.48 -25.19
N VAL A 267 -4.71 -6.94 -24.67
CA VAL A 267 -4.69 -5.61 -24.00
C VAL A 267 -4.15 -5.69 -22.56
N ASP A 268 -3.65 -6.85 -22.16
CA ASP A 268 -3.04 -7.14 -20.86
C ASP A 268 -1.76 -6.33 -20.61
N PHE A 269 -1.12 -5.77 -21.64
CA PHE A 269 -0.04 -4.79 -21.45
C PHE A 269 -0.49 -3.53 -20.68
N LEU A 270 -1.78 -3.17 -20.72
CA LEU A 270 -2.32 -2.04 -19.94
C LEU A 270 -2.27 -2.30 -18.43
N SER A 271 -2.25 -3.57 -18.01
CA SER A 271 -2.06 -3.94 -16.60
C SER A 271 -0.68 -3.54 -16.07
N ILE A 272 0.35 -3.54 -16.93
CA ILE A 272 1.71 -3.10 -16.58
C ILE A 272 1.69 -1.66 -16.12
N TYR A 273 0.95 -0.81 -16.83
CA TYR A 273 0.82 0.59 -16.46
C TYR A 273 0.26 0.73 -15.04
N GLN A 274 -0.81 0.00 -14.70
CA GLN A 274 -1.42 0.06 -13.37
C GLN A 274 -0.46 -0.39 -12.27
N TRP A 275 0.26 -1.48 -12.52
CA TRP A 275 1.20 -2.04 -11.55
C TRP A 275 2.42 -1.14 -11.35
N LEU A 276 3.05 -0.69 -12.44
CA LEU A 276 4.21 0.20 -12.38
C LEU A 276 3.85 1.57 -11.82
N ALA A 277 2.65 2.10 -12.07
CA ALA A 277 2.18 3.33 -11.46
C ALA A 277 2.11 3.22 -9.93
N GLY A 278 1.54 2.11 -9.43
CA GLY A 278 1.48 1.82 -8.00
C GLY A 278 2.88 1.60 -7.40
N ALA A 279 3.70 0.77 -8.05
CA ALA A 279 5.02 0.40 -7.55
C ALA A 279 5.97 1.59 -7.52
N THR A 280 5.98 2.42 -8.57
CA THR A 280 6.80 3.63 -8.66
C THR A 280 6.38 4.65 -7.59
N THR A 281 5.08 4.88 -7.43
CA THR A 281 4.56 5.78 -6.38
C THR A 281 4.98 5.27 -5.00
N ARG A 282 4.82 3.97 -4.75
CA ARG A 282 5.21 3.36 -3.47
C ARG A 282 6.70 3.45 -3.19
N MET A 283 7.55 3.13 -4.16
CA MET A 283 9.00 3.27 -3.99
C MET A 283 9.40 4.72 -3.70
N SER A 284 8.75 5.68 -4.37
CA SER A 284 8.95 7.11 -4.10
C SER A 284 8.57 7.48 -2.67
N VAL A 285 7.41 7.04 -2.20
CA VAL A 285 6.91 7.33 -0.85
C VAL A 285 7.77 6.67 0.23
N VAL A 286 8.15 5.41 0.04
CA VAL A 286 9.00 4.68 1.00
C VAL A 286 10.35 5.38 1.15
N LEU A 287 11.05 5.65 0.04
CA LEU A 287 12.33 6.36 0.06
C LEU A 287 12.21 7.76 0.67
N PHE A 288 11.15 8.49 0.33
CA PHE A 288 10.88 9.80 0.88
C PHE A 288 10.66 9.75 2.39
N LEU A 289 9.76 8.88 2.87
CA LEU A 289 9.40 8.80 4.29
C LEU A 289 10.53 8.26 5.17
N MET A 290 11.28 7.26 4.72
CA MET A 290 12.42 6.72 5.47
C MET A 290 13.50 7.79 5.70
N THR A 291 13.74 8.65 4.70
CA THR A 291 14.68 9.76 4.90
C THR A 291 14.09 10.93 5.66
N ASP A 292 12.78 11.11 5.60
CA ASP A 292 12.10 12.18 6.30
C ASP A 292 11.98 11.90 7.80
N LEU A 293 11.63 10.70 8.22
CA LEU A 293 11.43 10.33 9.63
C LEU A 293 12.75 10.38 10.44
N LEU A 294 13.88 10.11 9.78
CA LEU A 294 15.20 10.25 10.39
C LEU A 294 15.58 11.73 10.64
N PRO A 295 16.37 12.04 11.68
CA PRO A 295 16.78 13.42 12.01
C PRO A 295 17.90 13.95 11.09
N VAL A 296 17.77 13.80 9.77
CA VAL A 296 18.78 14.19 8.77
C VAL A 296 18.54 15.63 8.28
N LYS A 297 19.38 16.57 8.71
CA LYS A 297 19.15 18.02 8.47
C LYS A 297 19.77 18.58 7.19
N THR A 298 20.85 17.98 6.67
CA THR A 298 21.61 18.55 5.54
C THR A 298 21.27 17.85 4.23
N LYS A 299 21.22 18.62 3.12
CA LYS A 299 20.91 18.08 1.77
C LYS A 299 21.89 16.96 1.38
N ARG A 300 23.18 17.13 1.65
CA ARG A 300 24.22 16.12 1.35
C ARG A 300 23.99 14.82 2.13
N ARG A 301 23.69 14.90 3.44
CA ARG A 301 23.40 13.70 4.24
C ARG A 301 22.09 13.05 3.80
N ARG A 302 21.04 13.84 3.49
CA ARG A 302 19.77 13.31 2.97
C ARG A 302 19.98 12.53 1.68
N MET A 303 20.76 13.05 0.74
CA MET A 303 21.12 12.32 -0.48
C MET A 303 21.90 11.03 -0.18
N GLY A 304 22.91 11.09 0.71
CA GLY A 304 23.65 9.91 1.13
C GLY A 304 22.76 8.83 1.74
N THR A 305 21.83 9.22 2.62
CA THR A 305 20.84 8.30 3.22
C THR A 305 19.89 7.71 2.17
N LEU A 306 19.38 8.52 1.24
CA LEU A 306 18.54 8.04 0.13
C LEU A 306 19.26 6.98 -0.71
N LEU A 307 20.52 7.24 -1.10
CA LEU A 307 21.34 6.29 -1.86
C LEU A 307 21.61 5.01 -1.07
N LEU A 308 21.91 5.13 0.23
CA LEU A 308 22.17 3.98 1.10
C LEU A 308 20.93 3.08 1.24
N ILE A 309 19.76 3.68 1.49
CA ILE A 309 18.50 2.92 1.59
C ILE A 309 18.19 2.26 0.24
N SER A 310 18.34 3.00 -0.87
CA SER A 310 18.12 2.48 -2.22
C SER A 310 19.01 1.27 -2.53
N PHE A 311 20.29 1.34 -2.14
CA PHE A 311 21.24 0.24 -2.28
C PHE A 311 20.80 -0.99 -1.48
N PHE A 312 20.41 -0.83 -0.21
CA PHE A 312 19.95 -1.97 0.60
C PHE A 312 18.61 -2.56 0.13
N LEU A 313 17.68 -1.73 -0.35
CA LEU A 313 16.44 -2.22 -0.96
C LEU A 313 16.75 -3.06 -2.19
N LEU A 314 17.65 -2.59 -3.06
CA LEU A 314 18.09 -3.35 -4.23
C LEU A 314 18.73 -4.68 -3.82
N LEU A 315 19.66 -4.67 -2.87
CA LEU A 315 20.33 -5.87 -2.35
C LEU A 315 19.33 -6.91 -1.83
N VAL A 316 18.41 -6.49 -0.96
CA VAL A 316 17.43 -7.40 -0.34
C VAL A 316 16.41 -7.92 -1.37
N SER A 317 16.00 -7.08 -2.33
CA SER A 317 15.04 -7.49 -3.35
C SER A 317 15.56 -8.59 -4.28
N LEU A 318 16.88 -8.61 -4.51
CA LEU A 318 17.55 -9.53 -5.43
C LEU A 318 18.05 -10.82 -4.76
N LEU A 319 17.78 -11.02 -3.46
CA LEU A 319 18.11 -12.28 -2.78
C LEU A 319 17.45 -13.47 -3.51
N PRO A 320 18.18 -14.55 -3.82
CA PRO A 320 17.68 -15.68 -4.60
C PRO A 320 16.75 -16.57 -3.76
N ILE A 321 15.50 -16.12 -3.61
CA ILE A 321 14.42 -16.85 -2.94
C ILE A 321 13.39 -17.25 -4.00
N PHE A 322 13.07 -18.54 -4.06
CA PHE A 322 12.02 -19.07 -4.94
C PHE A 322 10.67 -18.36 -4.70
N ASP A 323 9.93 -18.05 -5.77
CA ASP A 323 8.70 -17.27 -5.68
C ASP A 323 7.66 -17.90 -4.75
N MET A 324 7.52 -19.22 -4.75
CA MET A 324 6.62 -19.92 -3.82
C MET A 324 6.99 -19.71 -2.34
N ARG A 325 8.30 -19.72 -2.01
CA ARG A 325 8.76 -19.43 -0.64
C ARG A 325 8.51 -17.97 -0.27
N PHE A 326 8.67 -17.06 -1.23
CA PHE A 326 8.35 -15.65 -1.06
C PHE A 326 6.85 -15.44 -0.80
N LEU A 327 5.96 -16.05 -1.58
CA LEU A 327 4.52 -15.97 -1.38
C LEU A 327 4.09 -16.55 -0.02
N MET A 328 4.67 -17.68 0.38
CA MET A 328 4.47 -18.25 1.72
C MET A 328 4.95 -17.30 2.81
N ALA A 329 6.11 -16.65 2.64
CA ALA A 329 6.62 -15.68 3.60
C ALA A 329 5.73 -14.43 3.69
N LEU A 330 5.19 -13.96 2.57
CA LEU A 330 4.20 -12.87 2.54
C LEU A 330 2.97 -13.23 3.39
N ARG A 331 2.45 -14.44 3.15
CA ARG A 331 1.26 -14.97 3.82
C ARG A 331 1.47 -15.20 5.32
N GLN A 332 2.50 -15.93 5.70
CA GLN A 332 2.67 -16.42 7.06
C GLN A 332 3.32 -15.40 7.99
N TYR A 333 4.18 -14.54 7.46
CA TYR A 333 4.99 -13.62 8.28
C TYR A 333 4.71 -12.16 7.96
N TYR A 334 4.93 -11.71 6.73
CA TYR A 334 4.92 -10.27 6.41
C TYR A 334 3.57 -9.61 6.72
N PHE A 335 2.47 -10.08 6.14
CA PHE A 335 1.17 -9.42 6.31
C PHE A 335 0.63 -9.49 7.76
N PRO A 336 0.65 -10.65 8.45
CA PRO A 336 0.25 -10.71 9.85
C PRO A 336 1.10 -9.82 10.76
N VAL A 337 2.43 -9.83 10.59
CA VAL A 337 3.34 -8.99 11.39
C VAL A 337 3.11 -7.52 11.09
N PHE A 338 2.98 -7.15 9.81
CA PHE A 338 2.73 -5.77 9.41
C PHE A 338 1.42 -5.23 9.98
N LEU A 339 0.34 -6.03 9.95
CA LEU A 339 -0.94 -5.67 10.58
C LEU A 339 -0.77 -5.41 12.08
N ILE A 340 -0.16 -6.36 12.80
CA ILE A 340 0.06 -6.23 14.24
C ILE A 340 0.89 -4.98 14.54
N VAL A 341 1.98 -4.76 13.81
CA VAL A 341 2.84 -3.59 13.98
C VAL A 341 2.07 -2.30 13.68
N ALA A 342 1.30 -2.21 12.59
CA ALA A 342 0.52 -1.03 12.26
C ALA A 342 -0.53 -0.70 13.33
N LEU A 343 -1.24 -1.72 13.85
CA LEU A 343 -2.19 -1.56 14.94
C LEU A 343 -1.50 -1.12 16.23
N LEU A 344 -0.38 -1.75 16.60
CA LEU A 344 0.41 -1.40 17.79
C LEU A 344 0.95 0.02 17.71
N LEU A 345 1.56 0.42 16.59
CA LEU A 345 2.08 1.75 16.38
C LEU A 345 0.95 2.80 16.42
N THR A 346 -0.22 2.48 15.87
CA THR A 346 -1.40 3.35 15.98
C THR A 346 -1.87 3.47 17.43
N ALA A 347 -1.98 2.36 18.16
CA ALA A 347 -2.42 2.33 19.54
C ALA A 347 -1.44 3.09 20.47
N ILE A 348 -0.13 2.92 20.28
CA ILE A 348 0.90 3.66 21.02
C ILE A 348 0.73 5.16 20.81
N LEU A 349 0.68 5.62 19.55
CA LEU A 349 0.51 7.04 19.24
C LEU A 349 -0.77 7.62 19.82
N LEU A 350 -1.88 6.89 19.67
CA LEU A 350 -3.18 7.32 20.16
C LEU A 350 -3.18 7.41 21.69
N SER A 351 -2.74 6.37 22.40
CA SER A 351 -2.62 6.36 23.87
C SER A 351 -1.73 7.50 24.37
N LEU A 352 -0.55 7.69 23.79
CA LEU A 352 0.34 8.80 24.12
C LEU A 352 -0.33 10.16 23.85
N SER A 353 -1.16 10.28 22.82
CA SER A 353 -1.88 11.52 22.52
C SER A 353 -2.99 11.85 23.52
N PHE A 354 -3.46 10.87 24.30
CA PHE A 354 -4.39 11.08 25.42
C PHE A 354 -3.68 11.51 26.70
N VAL A 355 -2.48 10.99 26.93
CA VAL A 355 -1.66 11.31 28.13
C VAL A 355 -0.88 12.62 27.96
N SER A 356 -0.55 13.00 26.73
CA SER A 356 0.21 14.22 26.43
C SER A 356 -0.51 15.48 26.92
N ARG A 357 0.12 16.20 27.86
CA ARG A 357 -0.19 17.61 28.15
C ARG A 357 0.50 18.50 27.12
N LYS A 358 -0.06 19.69 26.83
CA LYS A 358 0.57 20.69 25.93
C LYS A 358 2.03 20.90 26.37
N PRO A 359 2.98 21.02 25.42
CA PRO A 359 4.39 21.14 25.76
C PRO A 359 4.60 22.31 26.73
N ARG A 360 5.34 22.07 27.82
CA ARG A 360 5.91 23.16 28.63
C ARG A 360 6.76 23.96 27.66
N ARG A 361 6.36 25.21 27.36
CA ARG A 361 7.27 26.17 26.71
C ARG A 361 8.55 26.17 27.54
N ALA A 362 9.65 25.69 26.97
CA ALA A 362 10.95 25.91 27.58
C ALA A 362 11.18 27.42 27.51
N SER A 363 11.08 28.08 28.65
CA SER A 363 11.57 29.45 28.83
C SER A 363 13.09 29.40 28.76
N SER A 364 13.66 29.79 27.62
CA SER A 364 15.03 30.28 27.51
C SER A 364 15.20 30.97 26.16
#